data_AF-X1Q2V4-F1
#
_entry.id   AF-X1Q2V4-F1
#
_cell.length_a   1.000
_cell.length_b   1.000
_cell.length_c   1.000
_cell.angle_alpha   90.00
_cell.angle_beta   90.00
_cell.angle_gamma   90.00
#
_symmetry.space_group_name_H-M   'P 1'
#
loop_
_entity.id
_entity.type
_entity.pdbx_description
1 polymer ?
#
loop_
_entity_poly.entity_id
_entity_poly.type
_entity_poly.pdbx_seq_one_letter_code
_entity_poly.pdbx_strand_id
1 'polypeptide(L)'
;GEKGMSLFETGRKVTHLPTVAKEVYDVTGAGDTVIATLVAAKSAGATLLEAAKIANYAAGIVVGEVGTAQVMKEELYSHIISSLESD
;
A
#
# COMPACT_ATOMS: atom_id res chain seq x y z
N GLY A 1 -8.66 -4.39 1.49
CA GLY A 1 -9.32 -5.71 1.29
C GLY A 1 -8.91 -6.28 -0.05
N GLU A 2 -9.49 -7.41 -0.50
CA GLU A 2 -9.06 -8.07 -1.75
C GLU A 2 -9.13 -7.17 -3.00
N LYS A 3 -9.99 -6.15 -2.99
CA LYS A 3 -10.13 -5.17 -4.08
C LYS A 3 -9.20 -3.95 -3.98
N GLY A 4 -8.34 -3.91 -2.95
CA GLY A 4 -7.46 -2.79 -2.65
C GLY A 4 -8.10 -1.75 -1.73
N MET A 5 -7.96 -0.48 -2.10
CA MET A 5 -8.32 0.71 -1.30
C MET A 5 -9.20 1.69 -2.10
N SER A 6 -9.96 2.52 -1.39
CA SER A 6 -10.71 3.63 -1.99
C SER A 6 -10.40 4.91 -1.23
N LEU A 7 -9.97 5.93 -1.96
CA LEU A 7 -9.64 7.24 -1.43
C LEU A 7 -10.78 8.21 -1.70
N PHE A 8 -11.30 8.80 -0.62
CA PHE A 8 -12.35 9.80 -0.64
C PHE A 8 -11.74 11.14 -0.25
N GLU A 9 -11.86 12.13 -1.13
CA GLU A 9 -11.39 13.49 -0.90
C GLU A 9 -12.55 14.46 -1.15
N THR A 10 -12.69 15.48 -0.30
CA THR A 10 -13.74 16.49 -0.43
C THR A 10 -13.64 17.20 -1.79
N GLY A 11 -14.75 17.22 -2.53
CA GLY A 11 -14.81 17.88 -3.84
C GLY A 11 -14.10 17.13 -4.97
N ARG A 12 -13.67 15.88 -4.75
CA ARG A 12 -13.04 15.04 -5.77
C ARG A 12 -13.84 13.77 -6.01
N LYS A 13 -13.66 13.18 -7.20
CA LYS A 13 -14.17 11.83 -7.48
C LYS A 13 -13.45 10.82 -6.59
N VAL A 14 -14.16 9.77 -6.19
CA VAL A 14 -13.57 8.64 -5.46
C VAL A 14 -12.48 8.02 -6.33
N THR A 15 -11.29 7.85 -5.76
CA THR A 15 -10.19 7.16 -6.44
C THR A 15 -10.12 5.73 -5.91
N HIS A 16 -10.29 4.75 -6.79
CA HIS A 16 -10.11 3.34 -6.45
C HIS A 16 -8.68 2.92 -6.78
N LEU A 17 -7.98 2.38 -5.80
CA LEU A 17 -6.65 1.80 -5.93
C LEU A 17 -6.82 0.28 -5.88
N PRO A 18 -6.62 -0.45 -7.01
CA PRO A 18 -6.73 -1.90 -7.00
C PRO A 18 -5.69 -2.50 -6.07
N THR A 19 -5.94 -3.72 -5.56
CA THR A 19 -4.92 -4.42 -4.77
C THR A 19 -3.66 -4.63 -5.60
N VAL A 20 -2.51 -4.52 -4.95
CA VAL A 20 -1.20 -4.87 -5.52
C VAL A 20 -0.69 -6.22 -5.01
N ALA A 21 -1.44 -6.86 -4.10
CA ALA A 21 -1.16 -8.21 -3.63
C ALA A 21 -1.34 -9.20 -4.79
N LYS A 22 -0.27 -9.95 -5.11
CA LYS A 22 -0.32 -11.04 -6.11
C LYS A 22 -0.79 -12.35 -5.48
N GLU A 23 -0.35 -12.61 -4.26
CA GLU A 23 -0.71 -13.77 -3.46
C GLU A 23 -1.05 -13.28 -2.04
N VAL A 24 -2.04 -13.92 -1.41
CA VAL A 24 -2.51 -13.57 -0.06
C VAL A 24 -2.43 -14.81 0.81
N TYR A 25 -1.53 -14.79 1.79
CA TYR A 25 -1.29 -15.88 2.74
C TYR A 25 -1.88 -15.55 4.12
N ASP A 26 -1.61 -14.36 4.66
CA ASP A 26 -2.11 -13.91 5.96
C ASP A 26 -2.50 -12.42 5.88
N VAL A 27 -3.65 -12.04 6.46
CA VAL A 27 -4.12 -10.63 6.45
C VAL A 27 -3.86 -9.91 7.77
N THR A 28 -3.26 -10.60 8.74
CA THR A 28 -2.94 -10.06 10.05
C THR A 28 -1.96 -8.90 9.94
N GLY A 29 -2.28 -7.75 10.56
CA GLY A 29 -1.40 -6.57 10.54
C GLY A 29 -1.41 -5.76 9.24
N ALA A 30 -2.16 -6.17 8.21
CA ALA A 30 -2.25 -5.42 6.95
C ALA A 30 -2.84 -4.02 7.16
N GLY A 31 -3.86 -3.89 8.01
CA GLY A 31 -4.47 -2.59 8.34
C GLY A 31 -3.51 -1.64 9.06
N ASP A 32 -2.75 -2.15 10.03
CA ASP A 32 -1.75 -1.37 10.76
C ASP A 32 -0.63 -0.90 9.83
N THR A 33 -0.19 -1.78 8.92
CA THR A 33 0.77 -1.44 7.86
C THR A 33 0.25 -0.33 6.96
N VAL A 34 -1.00 -0.42 6.50
CA VAL A 34 -1.61 0.64 5.67
C VAL A 34 -1.54 1.99 6.39
N ILE A 35 -1.97 2.05 7.66
CA ILE A 35 -2.01 3.32 8.39
C ILE A 35 -0.61 3.84 8.69
N ALA A 36 0.31 2.98 9.15
CA ALA A 36 1.69 3.37 9.45
C ALA A 36 2.40 3.92 8.22
N THR A 37 2.31 3.22 7.09
CA THR A 37 2.94 3.64 5.83
C THR A 37 2.29 4.90 5.26
N LEU A 38 0.96 5.00 5.29
CA LEU A 38 0.24 6.18 4.81
C LEU A 38 0.63 7.43 5.60
N VAL A 39 0.65 7.34 6.93
CA VAL A 39 1.04 8.45 7.80
C VAL A 39 2.51 8.80 7.57
N ALA A 40 3.42 7.82 7.51
CA ALA A 40 4.84 8.06 7.25
C ALA A 40 5.07 8.80 5.92
N ALA A 41 4.48 8.32 4.82
CA ALA A 41 4.59 8.95 3.52
C ALA A 41 3.98 10.37 3.52
N LYS A 42 2.82 10.53 4.17
CA LYS A 42 2.16 11.83 4.27
C LYS A 42 2.99 12.85 5.06
N SER A 43 3.57 12.42 6.18
CA SER A 43 4.49 13.22 6.99
C SER A 43 5.78 13.59 6.26
N ALA A 44 6.21 12.76 5.30
CA ALA A 44 7.35 13.04 4.42
C ALA A 44 7.02 14.00 3.26
N GLY A 45 5.78 14.51 3.16
CA GLY A 45 5.37 15.49 2.16
C GLY A 45 4.62 14.93 0.96
N ALA A 46 4.33 13.63 0.92
CA ALA A 46 3.54 13.05 -0.16
C ALA A 46 2.12 13.64 -0.21
N THR A 47 1.53 13.66 -1.41
CA THR A 47 0.09 13.84 -1.56
C THR A 47 -0.67 12.67 -0.93
N LEU A 48 -1.95 12.86 -0.63
CA LEU A 48 -2.76 11.80 -0.03
C LEU A 48 -2.90 10.59 -0.98
N LEU A 49 -2.95 10.84 -2.28
CA LEU A 49 -2.96 9.81 -3.31
C LEU A 49 -1.65 9.03 -3.38
N GLU A 50 -0.50 9.71 -3.37
CA GLU A 50 0.82 9.04 -3.33
C GLU A 50 0.98 8.21 -2.06
N ALA A 51 0.64 8.77 -0.91
CA ALA A 51 0.68 8.05 0.36
C ALA A 51 -0.22 6.81 0.36
N ALA A 52 -1.44 6.92 -0.18
CA ALA A 52 -2.36 5.78 -0.32
C ALA A 52 -1.82 4.72 -1.29
N LYS A 53 -1.18 5.10 -2.40
CA LYS A 53 -0.50 4.17 -3.30
C LYS A 53 0.61 3.41 -2.58
N ILE A 54 1.53 4.12 -1.91
CA ILE A 54 2.65 3.52 -1.17
C ILE A 54 2.13 2.56 -0.08
N ALA A 55 1.09 2.97 0.66
CA ALA A 55 0.46 2.12 1.67
C ALA A 55 -0.18 0.85 1.09
N ASN A 56 -0.78 0.95 -0.09
CA ASN A 56 -1.33 -0.21 -0.80
C ASN A 56 -0.22 -1.20 -1.18
N TYR A 57 0.95 -0.72 -1.64
CA TYR A 57 2.13 -1.56 -1.90
C TYR A 57 2.64 -2.26 -0.63
N ALA A 58 2.81 -1.52 0.46
CA ALA A 58 3.24 -2.11 1.73
C ALA A 58 2.27 -3.20 2.20
N ALA A 59 0.96 -2.95 2.13
CA ALA A 59 -0.05 -3.94 2.47
C ALA A 59 0.03 -5.18 1.57
N GLY A 60 0.24 -4.99 0.26
CA GLY A 60 0.37 -6.08 -0.70
C GLY A 60 1.57 -6.99 -0.43
N ILE A 61 2.65 -6.45 0.12
CA ILE A 61 3.83 -7.21 0.56
C ILE A 61 3.50 -8.01 1.83
N VAL A 62 3.00 -7.35 2.88
CA VAL A 62 2.70 -8.01 4.17
C VAL A 62 1.75 -9.17 4.01
N VAL A 63 0.71 -9.00 3.20
CA VAL A 63 -0.26 -10.08 3.01
C VAL A 63 0.28 -11.27 2.20
N GLY A 64 1.41 -11.08 1.52
CA GLY A 64 2.14 -12.12 0.80
C GLY A 64 3.03 -12.99 1.71
N GLU A 65 3.08 -12.71 3.01
CA GLU A 65 3.91 -13.43 3.97
C GLU A 65 3.07 -14.15 5.04
N VAL A 66 3.68 -15.09 5.77
CA VAL A 66 3.03 -15.82 6.86
C VAL A 66 3.35 -15.12 8.19
N GLY A 67 2.33 -14.72 8.95
CA GLY A 67 2.47 -14.05 10.24
C GLY A 67 2.62 -12.54 10.15
N THR A 68 3.07 -11.89 11.24
CA THR A 68 3.30 -10.43 11.28
C THR A 68 4.59 -10.06 10.57
N ALA A 69 4.56 -10.05 9.25
CA ALA A 69 5.65 -9.63 8.40
C ALA A 69 5.96 -8.13 8.52
N GLN A 70 7.23 -7.77 8.37
CA GLN A 70 7.69 -6.38 8.39
C GLN A 70 8.05 -5.96 6.97
N VAL A 71 7.56 -4.80 6.52
CA VAL A 71 7.95 -4.24 5.23
C VAL A 71 9.24 -3.46 5.37
N MET A 72 10.28 -3.89 4.65
CA MET A 72 11.54 -3.14 4.58
C MET A 72 11.45 -2.04 3.52
N LYS A 73 12.15 -0.93 3.75
CA LYS A 73 12.13 0.22 2.83
C LYS A 73 12.61 -0.16 1.43
N GLU A 74 13.70 -0.93 1.35
CA GLU A 74 14.35 -1.34 0.11
C GLU A 74 13.44 -2.26 -0.71
N GLU A 75 12.71 -3.15 -0.03
CA GLU A 75 11.73 -4.04 -0.64
C GLU A 75 10.54 -3.24 -1.19
N LEU A 76 9.97 -2.36 -0.38
CA LEU A 76 8.87 -1.49 -0.79
C LEU A 76 9.25 -0.63 -2.00
N TYR A 77 10.45 -0.07 -1.99
CA TYR A 77 10.97 0.72 -3.11
C TYR A 77 11.11 -0.14 -4.38
N SER A 78 11.68 -1.34 -4.25
CA SER A 78 11.86 -2.27 -5.37
C SER A 78 10.51 -2.69 -5.98
N HIS A 79 9.51 -2.99 -5.14
CA HIS A 79 8.16 -3.31 -5.59
C HIS A 79 7.49 -2.16 -6.35
N ILE A 80 7.64 -0.93 -5.86
CA ILE A 80 7.10 0.26 -6.52
C ILE A 80 7.77 0.46 -7.88
N ILE A 81 9.10 0.43 -7.95
CA ILE A 81 9.84 0.62 -9.21
C ILE A 81 9.48 -0.47 -10.22
N SER A 82 9.51 -1.74 -9.82
CA SER A 82 9.15 -2.85 -10.72
C SER A 82 7.74 -2.71 -11.28
N SER A 83 6.78 -2.21 -10.49
CA SER A 83 5.42 -1.99 -10.97
C SER A 83 5.30 -0.86 -12.00
N LEU A 84 6.16 0.16 -11.93
CA LEU A 84 6.19 1.26 -12.90
C LEU A 84 6.85 0.88 -14.23
N GLU A 85 7.75 -0.11 -14.21
CA GLU A 85 8.38 -0.65 -15.42
C GLU A 85 7.51 -1.69 -16.15
N SER A 86 6.45 -2.16 -15.48
CA SER A 86 5.54 -3.19 -15.99
C SER A 86 4.28 -2.61 -16.67
N ASP A 87 4.10 -1.29 -16.63
CA ASP A 87 3.01 -0.52 -17.26
C ASP A 87 3.46 0.12 -18.58
#